data_AF-A0A2J7Z247-F1
#
_entry.id   AF-A0A2J7Z247-F1
#
_cell.length_a   1.000
_cell.length_b   1.000
_cell.length_c   1.000
_cell.angle_alpha   90.00
_cell.angle_beta   90.00
_cell.angle_gamma   90.00
#
_symmetry.space_group_name_H-M   'P 1'
#
loop_
_entity.id
_entity.type
_entity.pdbx_description
1 polymer ?
#
loop_
_entity_poly.entity_id
_entity_poly.type
_entity_poly.pdbx_seq_one_letter_code
_entity_poly.pdbx_strand_id
1 'polypeptide(L)'
;MGKGTVYLYWESKESLIIDLYARDAMAMLETVHTSVAADANIIVPHSFLPLMRRTVRKHPFIVAMQTQDSKLLGWFKEHPDIRRIRSTIGPVPLLVKIIPILREHGLIRTDLSAGTQIYALLAMVEGMFHMDANDPVVDPRQFGVEDSDVMLSEVSRVLLEPSTPIDSRAVESAASTALMTFDHARSEFLREIYPDAKIAE
;
A
#
# COMPACT_ATOMS: atom_id res chain seq x y z
N MET A 1 15.21 -4.45 28.77
CA MET A 1 14.31 -5.63 28.85
C MET A 1 15.14 -6.88 28.65
N GLY A 2 15.06 -7.87 29.56
CA GLY A 2 15.81 -9.12 29.45
C GLY A 2 15.16 -10.09 28.45
N LYS A 3 15.94 -11.00 27.84
CA LYS A 3 15.44 -11.98 26.86
C LYS A 3 14.22 -12.78 27.35
N GLY A 4 14.14 -13.07 28.65
CA GLY A 4 13.03 -13.81 29.26
C GLY A 4 11.69 -13.08 29.24
N THR A 5 11.66 -11.75 29.14
CA THR A 5 10.39 -10.99 29.13
C THR A 5 9.73 -10.93 27.76
N VAL A 6 10.50 -11.09 26.68
CA VAL A 6 9.99 -11.12 25.31
C VAL A 6 9.30 -12.45 25.03
N TYR A 7 9.87 -13.57 25.47
CA TYR A 7 9.25 -14.89 25.29
C TYR A 7 7.96 -15.11 26.10
N LEU A 8 7.61 -14.22 27.03
CA LEU A 8 6.33 -14.28 27.74
C LEU A 8 5.15 -13.91 26.84
N TYR A 9 5.39 -13.14 25.78
CA TYR A 9 4.36 -12.65 24.86
C TYR A 9 4.47 -13.27 23.46
N TRP A 10 5.63 -13.83 23.12
CA TRP A 10 5.90 -14.43 21.81
C TRP A 10 6.58 -15.78 21.97
N GLU A 11 5.96 -16.83 21.43
CA GLU A 11 6.48 -18.19 21.49
C GLU A 11 7.82 -18.33 20.73
N SER A 12 8.05 -17.46 19.74
CA SER A 12 9.26 -17.48 18.91
C SER A 12 9.64 -16.08 18.40
N LYS A 13 10.90 -15.93 17.98
CA LYS A 13 11.36 -14.71 17.28
C LYS A 13 10.56 -14.48 15.99
N GLU A 14 10.11 -15.54 15.33
CA GLU A 14 9.26 -15.49 14.15
C GLU A 14 7.91 -14.84 14.46
N SER A 15 7.22 -15.30 15.51
CA SER A 15 5.94 -14.73 15.93
C SER A 15 6.04 -13.23 16.25
N LEU A 16 7.13 -12.79 16.88
CA LEU A 16 7.39 -11.37 17.11
C LEU A 16 7.54 -10.58 15.81
N ILE A 17 8.26 -11.10 14.80
CA ILE A 17 8.43 -10.38 13.53
C ILE A 17 7.11 -10.33 12.76
N ILE A 18 6.28 -11.39 12.84
CA ILE A 18 4.95 -11.43 12.20
C ILE A 18 4.05 -10.36 12.80
N ASP A 19 4.00 -10.27 14.12
CA ASP A 19 3.20 -9.25 14.82
C ASP A 19 3.68 -7.83 14.52
N LEU A 20 5.00 -7.61 14.46
CA LEU A 20 5.57 -6.32 14.10
C LEU A 20 5.21 -5.93 12.65
N TYR A 21 5.30 -6.87 11.72
CA TYR A 21 4.89 -6.65 10.33
C TYR A 21 3.39 -6.35 10.21
N ALA A 22 2.54 -7.14 10.90
CA ALA A 22 1.10 -6.94 10.92
C ALA A 22 0.72 -5.57 11.49
N ARG A 23 1.37 -5.16 12.59
CA ARG A 23 1.16 -3.85 13.20
C ARG A 23 1.59 -2.71 12.28
N ASP A 24 2.72 -2.85 11.60
CA ASP A 24 3.22 -1.83 10.65
C ASP A 24 2.30 -1.71 9.42
N ALA A 25 1.81 -2.84 8.89
CA ALA A 25 0.83 -2.88 7.81
C ALA A 25 -0.51 -2.21 8.21
N MET A 26 -0.96 -2.43 9.44
CA MET A 26 -2.15 -1.76 9.97
C MET A 26 -1.96 -0.26 10.13
N ALA A 27 -0.83 0.18 10.68
CA ALA A 27 -0.52 1.59 10.81
C ALA A 27 -0.46 2.30 9.44
N MET A 28 0.04 1.62 8.42
CA MET A 28 0.03 2.10 7.04
C MET A 28 -1.40 2.26 6.51
N LEU A 29 -2.25 1.24 6.67
CA LEU A 29 -3.64 1.29 6.22
C LEU A 29 -4.42 2.42 6.91
N GLU A 30 -4.24 2.59 8.23
CA GLU A 30 -4.85 3.68 9.00
C GLU A 30 -4.38 5.06 8.55
N THR A 31 -3.10 5.21 8.19
CA THR A 31 -2.56 6.47 7.66
C THR A 31 -3.23 6.82 6.33
N VAL A 32 -3.38 5.85 5.43
CA VAL A 32 -4.04 6.02 4.13
C VAL A 32 -5.52 6.36 4.32
N HIS A 33 -6.22 5.59 5.16
CA HIS A 33 -7.61 5.83 5.50
C HIS A 33 -7.82 7.25 6.04
N THR A 34 -7.05 7.64 7.05
CA THR A 34 -7.15 8.98 7.67
C THR A 34 -6.87 10.09 6.67
N SER A 35 -5.92 9.88 5.76
CA SER A 35 -5.59 10.87 4.73
C SER A 35 -6.74 11.07 3.73
N VAL A 36 -7.38 9.98 3.29
CA VAL A 36 -8.55 10.06 2.40
C VAL A 36 -9.77 10.64 3.11
N ALA A 37 -9.96 10.32 4.40
CA ALA A 37 -11.04 10.89 5.20
C ALA A 37 -10.87 12.40 5.43
N ALA A 38 -9.63 12.88 5.52
CA ALA A 38 -9.32 14.31 5.68
C ALA A 38 -9.42 15.09 4.37
N ASP A 39 -9.05 14.48 3.24
CA ASP A 39 -9.14 15.09 1.90
C ASP A 39 -9.49 14.03 0.85
N ALA A 40 -10.71 14.12 0.31
CA ALA A 40 -11.20 13.18 -0.70
C ALA A 40 -10.35 13.20 -1.98
N ASN A 41 -9.66 14.31 -2.31
CA ASN A 41 -8.82 14.38 -3.51
C ASN A 41 -7.63 13.42 -3.47
N ILE A 42 -7.25 12.96 -2.29
CA ILE A 42 -6.21 11.94 -2.12
C ILE A 42 -6.56 10.63 -2.83
N ILE A 43 -7.85 10.32 -3.03
CA ILE A 43 -8.24 9.10 -3.73
C ILE A 43 -7.92 9.13 -5.24
N VAL A 44 -7.65 10.31 -5.80
CA VAL A 44 -7.30 10.47 -7.20
C VAL A 44 -5.86 9.99 -7.44
N PRO A 45 -5.58 9.18 -8.49
CA PRO A 45 -4.29 8.51 -8.66
C PRO A 45 -3.04 9.39 -8.52
N HIS A 46 -3.02 10.58 -9.14
CA HIS A 46 -1.90 11.52 -9.07
C HIS A 46 -1.62 12.03 -7.66
N SER A 47 -2.64 12.08 -6.80
CA SER A 47 -2.50 12.46 -5.40
C SER A 47 -2.22 11.25 -4.51
N PHE A 48 -2.82 10.10 -4.83
CA PHE A 48 -2.72 8.86 -4.06
C PHE A 48 -1.32 8.25 -4.06
N LEU A 49 -0.69 8.09 -5.23
CA LEU A 49 0.60 7.39 -5.31
C LEU A 49 1.76 8.11 -4.59
N PRO A 50 1.91 9.44 -4.69
CA PRO A 50 2.89 10.18 -3.88
C PRO A 50 2.66 10.00 -2.38
N LEU A 51 1.41 10.08 -1.91
CA LEU A 51 1.07 9.81 -0.52
C LEU A 51 1.47 8.38 -0.14
N MET A 52 1.11 7.40 -0.95
CA MET A 52 1.41 5.99 -0.68
C MET A 52 2.93 5.77 -0.57
N ARG A 53 3.73 6.31 -1.49
CA ARG A 53 5.19 6.20 -1.44
C ARG A 53 5.76 6.83 -0.16
N ARG A 54 5.33 8.03 0.19
CA ARG A 54 5.74 8.70 1.45
C ARG A 54 5.34 7.89 2.67
N THR A 55 4.16 7.29 2.64
CA THR A 55 3.64 6.47 3.74
C THR A 55 4.47 5.21 3.88
N VAL A 56 4.67 4.43 2.80
CA VAL A 56 5.49 3.21 2.80
C VAL A 56 6.89 3.47 3.36
N ARG A 57 7.54 4.58 2.98
CA ARG A 57 8.88 4.95 3.50
C ARG A 57 8.94 5.14 5.02
N LYS A 58 7.80 5.39 5.69
CA LYS A 58 7.70 5.52 7.15
C LYS A 58 7.47 4.17 7.85
N HIS A 59 7.26 3.09 7.10
CA HIS A 59 6.93 1.75 7.60
C HIS A 59 8.08 0.78 7.31
N PRO A 60 9.09 0.69 8.19
CA PRO A 60 10.35 -0.01 7.92
C PRO A 60 10.16 -1.51 7.70
N PHE A 61 9.15 -2.16 8.30
CA PHE A 61 8.90 -3.59 8.05
C PHE A 61 8.27 -3.81 6.67
N ILE A 62 7.46 -2.86 6.19
CA ILE A 62 6.95 -2.89 4.81
C ILE A 62 8.08 -2.68 3.81
N VAL A 63 8.95 -1.69 4.03
CA VAL A 63 10.11 -1.42 3.17
C VAL A 63 11.02 -2.64 3.11
N ALA A 64 11.42 -3.21 4.26
CA ALA A 64 12.32 -4.36 4.29
C ALA A 64 11.75 -5.58 3.54
N MET A 65 10.42 -5.71 3.50
CA MET A 65 9.72 -6.72 2.73
C MET A 65 9.63 -6.41 1.23
N GLN A 66 9.68 -5.15 0.80
CA GLN A 66 9.70 -4.79 -0.62
C GLN A 66 11.11 -4.87 -1.21
N THR A 67 12.10 -4.32 -0.52
CA THR A 67 13.45 -4.08 -1.06
C THR A 67 14.33 -5.32 -1.23
N GLN A 68 13.82 -6.49 -0.86
CA GLN A 68 14.55 -7.76 -0.92
C GLN A 68 15.87 -7.68 -0.14
N ASP A 69 15.80 -7.38 1.16
CA ASP A 69 16.86 -7.80 2.08
C ASP A 69 16.86 -9.35 2.16
N SER A 70 17.33 -9.94 1.06
CA SER A 70 17.29 -11.35 0.72
C SER A 70 18.09 -12.19 1.69
N LYS A 71 19.01 -11.57 2.44
CA LYS A 71 19.81 -12.24 3.46
C LYS A 71 19.11 -12.32 4.82
N LEU A 72 18.27 -11.35 5.19
CA LEU A 72 17.63 -11.31 6.51
C LEU A 72 16.15 -11.73 6.51
N LEU A 73 15.38 -11.39 5.47
CA LEU A 73 13.92 -11.57 5.44
C LEU A 73 13.42 -12.35 4.21
N GLY A 74 14.31 -12.85 3.35
CA GLY A 74 13.93 -13.66 2.19
C GLY A 74 13.09 -14.89 2.55
N TRP A 75 13.49 -15.63 3.59
CA TRP A 75 12.73 -16.78 4.11
C TRP A 75 11.39 -16.36 4.75
N PHE A 76 11.34 -15.14 5.29
CA PHE A 76 10.18 -14.60 5.98
C PHE A 76 9.05 -14.21 5.02
N LYS A 77 9.38 -13.80 3.78
CA LYS A 77 8.40 -13.60 2.70
C LYS A 77 7.59 -14.85 2.38
N GLU A 78 8.24 -16.00 2.47
CA GLU A 78 7.64 -17.30 2.25
C GLU A 78 7.04 -17.92 3.51
N HIS A 79 6.99 -17.18 4.62
CA HIS A 79 6.29 -17.63 5.79
C HIS A 79 4.77 -17.67 5.51
N PRO A 80 4.06 -18.76 5.82
CA PRO A 80 2.62 -18.88 5.55
C PRO A 80 1.79 -17.71 6.06
N ASP A 81 2.04 -17.24 7.29
CA ASP A 81 1.32 -16.09 7.86
C ASP A 81 1.59 -14.77 7.14
N ILE A 82 2.82 -14.56 6.65
CA ILE A 82 3.17 -13.35 5.90
C ILE A 82 2.53 -13.37 4.52
N ARG A 83 2.53 -14.51 3.84
CA ARG A 83 1.78 -14.68 2.59
C ARG A 83 0.29 -14.43 2.80
N ARG A 84 -0.25 -14.95 3.90
CA ARG A 84 -1.65 -14.77 4.31
C ARG A 84 -2.00 -13.30 4.55
N ILE A 85 -1.20 -12.57 5.33
CA ILE A 85 -1.32 -11.11 5.51
C ILE A 85 -1.33 -10.38 4.15
N ARG A 86 -0.37 -10.71 3.28
CA ARG A 86 -0.24 -10.08 1.95
C ARG A 86 -1.39 -10.42 1.01
N SER A 87 -2.00 -11.60 1.12
CA SER A 87 -3.18 -11.96 0.33
C SER A 87 -4.46 -11.25 0.79
N THR A 88 -4.47 -10.67 1.98
CA THR A 88 -5.65 -9.97 2.52
C THR A 88 -5.53 -8.46 2.36
N ILE A 89 -4.41 -7.87 2.79
CA ILE A 89 -4.20 -6.40 2.78
C ILE A 89 -2.98 -5.96 1.97
N GLY A 90 -2.41 -6.85 1.16
CA GLY A 90 -1.34 -6.48 0.24
C GLY A 90 -1.82 -5.59 -0.91
N PRO A 91 -0.87 -5.11 -1.73
CA PRO A 91 -1.18 -4.19 -2.82
C PRO A 91 -2.14 -4.80 -3.86
N VAL A 92 -1.99 -6.08 -4.20
CA VAL A 92 -2.82 -6.74 -5.23
C VAL A 92 -4.31 -6.84 -4.79
N PRO A 93 -4.66 -7.43 -3.63
CA PRO A 93 -6.05 -7.48 -3.17
C PRO A 93 -6.71 -6.10 -3.07
N LEU A 94 -5.98 -5.11 -2.55
CA LEU A 94 -6.50 -3.75 -2.43
C LEU A 94 -6.74 -3.10 -3.79
N LEU A 95 -5.81 -3.24 -4.75
CA LEU A 95 -6.00 -2.70 -6.10
C LEU A 95 -7.16 -3.38 -6.83
N VAL A 96 -7.34 -4.69 -6.67
CA VAL A 96 -8.48 -5.41 -7.24
C VAL A 96 -9.82 -4.90 -6.69
N LYS A 97 -9.87 -4.45 -5.43
CA LYS A 97 -11.07 -3.85 -4.83
C LYS A 97 -11.26 -2.37 -5.22
N ILE A 98 -10.18 -1.58 -5.25
CA ILE A 98 -10.24 -0.12 -5.44
C ILE A 98 -10.36 0.29 -6.91
N ILE A 99 -9.62 -0.34 -7.84
CA ILE A 99 -9.63 0.06 -9.26
C ILE A 99 -11.04 0.03 -9.87
N PRO A 100 -11.90 -0.96 -9.61
CA PRO A 100 -13.29 -0.94 -10.07
C PRO A 100 -14.07 0.27 -9.58
N ILE A 101 -13.94 0.65 -8.29
CA ILE A 101 -14.61 1.82 -7.69
C ILE A 101 -14.18 3.10 -8.42
N LEU A 102 -12.88 3.29 -8.61
CA LEU A 102 -12.36 4.48 -9.28
C LEU A 102 -12.80 4.55 -10.76
N ARG A 103 -12.93 3.40 -11.43
CA ARG A 103 -13.44 3.33 -12.81
C ARG A 103 -14.93 3.65 -12.87
N GLU A 104 -15.74 3.12 -11.96
CA GLU A 104 -17.19 3.38 -11.89
C GLU A 104 -17.49 4.87 -11.71
N HIS A 105 -16.70 5.55 -10.88
CA HIS A 105 -16.81 7.00 -10.66
C HIS A 105 -16.03 7.85 -11.70
N GLY A 106 -15.40 7.25 -12.70
CA GLY A 106 -14.72 7.99 -13.77
C GLY A 106 -13.40 8.67 -13.36
N LEU A 107 -12.78 8.26 -12.25
CA LEU A 107 -11.46 8.73 -11.81
C LEU A 107 -10.32 8.03 -12.57
N ILE A 108 -10.59 6.86 -13.16
CA ILE A 108 -9.64 6.08 -13.95
C ILE A 108 -10.17 5.89 -15.37
N ARG A 109 -9.29 6.09 -16.37
CA ARG A 109 -9.57 5.87 -17.79
C ARG A 109 -10.01 4.42 -18.05
N THR A 110 -10.93 4.23 -19.00
CA THR A 110 -11.55 2.92 -19.24
C THR A 110 -11.20 2.29 -20.59
N ASP A 111 -10.37 2.95 -21.40
CA ASP A 111 -9.90 2.48 -22.70
C ASP A 111 -8.89 1.32 -22.61
N LEU A 112 -8.28 1.13 -21.45
CA LEU A 112 -7.51 -0.07 -21.10
C LEU A 112 -8.32 -0.99 -20.18
N SER A 113 -8.02 -2.29 -20.24
CA SER A 113 -8.59 -3.26 -19.30
C SER A 113 -8.12 -2.97 -17.87
N ALA A 114 -8.97 -3.26 -16.87
CA ALA A 114 -8.60 -3.10 -15.46
C ALA A 114 -7.37 -3.94 -15.09
N GLY A 115 -7.25 -5.16 -15.63
CA GLY A 115 -6.09 -6.03 -15.41
C GLY A 115 -4.79 -5.42 -15.94
N THR A 116 -4.83 -4.81 -17.14
CA THR A 116 -3.69 -4.09 -17.71
C THR A 116 -3.24 -2.94 -16.81
N GLN A 117 -4.18 -2.14 -16.30
CA GLN A 117 -3.87 -1.01 -15.42
C GLN A 117 -3.31 -1.46 -14.07
N ILE A 118 -3.90 -2.49 -13.45
CA ILE A 118 -3.41 -3.06 -12.19
C ILE A 118 -1.98 -3.55 -12.36
N TYR A 119 -1.70 -4.34 -13.40
CA TYR A 119 -0.36 -4.88 -13.64
C TYR A 119 0.65 -3.77 -13.96
N ALA A 120 0.29 -2.81 -14.81
CA ALA A 120 1.17 -1.68 -15.15
C ALA A 120 1.52 -0.84 -13.92
N LEU A 121 0.53 -0.56 -13.07
CA LEU A 121 0.72 0.16 -11.81
C LEU A 121 1.65 -0.61 -10.86
N LEU A 122 1.42 -1.92 -10.69
CA LEU A 122 2.28 -2.77 -9.86
C LEU A 122 3.72 -2.79 -10.38
N ALA A 123 3.90 -2.98 -11.70
CA ALA A 123 5.23 -2.99 -12.32
C ALA A 123 5.96 -1.65 -12.14
N MET A 124 5.26 -0.53 -12.30
CA MET A 124 5.82 0.81 -12.10
C MET A 124 6.27 1.02 -10.64
N VAL A 125 5.40 0.69 -9.68
CA VAL A 125 5.67 0.87 -8.25
C VAL A 125 6.79 -0.05 -7.78
N GLU A 126 6.77 -1.33 -8.17
CA GLU A 126 7.83 -2.30 -7.85
C GLU A 126 9.17 -1.89 -8.47
N GLY A 127 9.18 -1.44 -9.72
CA GLY A 127 10.40 -0.95 -10.38
C GLY A 127 11.01 0.26 -9.66
N MET A 128 10.18 1.21 -9.24
CA MET A 128 10.63 2.38 -8.48
C MET A 128 11.20 1.99 -7.10
N PHE A 129 10.53 1.10 -6.36
CA PHE A 129 11.05 0.62 -5.07
C PHE A 129 12.36 -0.15 -5.24
N HIS A 130 12.49 -0.93 -6.32
CA HIS A 130 13.71 -1.65 -6.61
C HIS A 130 14.88 -0.69 -6.90
N MET A 131 14.65 0.35 -7.71
CA MET A 131 15.64 1.39 -8.00
C MET A 131 16.03 2.16 -6.74
N ASP A 132 15.06 2.64 -5.96
CA ASP A 132 15.30 3.41 -4.72
C ASP A 132 16.16 2.63 -3.70
N ALA A 133 16.05 1.30 -3.67
CA ALA A 133 16.67 0.48 -2.63
C ALA A 133 17.96 -0.22 -3.03
N ASN A 134 18.11 -0.59 -4.31
CA ASN A 134 19.15 -1.53 -4.74
C ASN A 134 20.06 -0.97 -5.84
N ASP A 135 19.75 0.18 -6.42
CA ASP A 135 20.55 0.76 -7.49
C ASP A 135 21.18 2.10 -7.07
N PRO A 136 22.41 2.10 -6.51
CA PRO A 136 23.10 3.33 -6.13
C PRO A 136 23.57 4.16 -7.34
N VAL A 137 23.40 3.66 -8.58
CA VAL A 137 23.87 4.32 -9.81
C VAL A 137 22.76 5.15 -10.45
N VAL A 138 21.50 4.75 -10.27
CA VAL A 138 20.32 5.46 -10.80
C VAL A 138 19.94 6.60 -9.85
N ASP A 139 20.55 7.77 -10.06
CA ASP A 139 20.07 9.02 -9.46
C ASP A 139 19.02 9.67 -10.40
N PRO A 140 17.75 9.82 -9.99
CA PRO A 140 16.71 10.45 -10.80
C PRO A 140 17.09 11.84 -11.33
N ARG A 141 17.98 12.58 -10.64
CA ARG A 141 18.46 13.90 -11.06
C ARG A 141 19.26 13.87 -12.36
N GLN A 142 19.88 12.73 -12.70
CA GLN A 142 20.55 12.56 -14.00
C GLN A 142 19.58 12.65 -15.17
N PHE A 143 18.29 12.40 -14.93
CA PHE A 143 17.22 12.50 -15.91
C PHE A 143 16.38 13.78 -15.73
N GLY A 144 16.84 14.74 -14.92
CA GLY A 144 16.12 15.98 -14.61
C GLY A 144 14.94 15.81 -13.64
N VAL A 145 14.84 14.67 -12.96
CA VAL A 145 13.81 14.44 -11.94
C VAL A 145 14.29 14.96 -10.60
N GLU A 146 13.94 16.20 -10.27
CA GLU A 146 14.30 16.85 -9.01
C GLU A 146 13.46 16.34 -7.82
N ASP A 147 12.18 16.11 -8.05
CA ASP A 147 11.24 15.58 -7.05
C ASP A 147 10.53 14.35 -7.62
N SER A 148 10.90 13.19 -7.09
CA SER A 148 10.34 11.92 -7.53
C SER A 148 8.87 11.72 -7.13
N ASP A 149 8.34 12.48 -6.17
CA ASP A 149 6.91 12.46 -5.84
C ASP A 149 6.10 13.29 -6.85
N VAL A 150 6.66 14.39 -7.36
CA VAL A 150 6.07 15.16 -8.48
C VAL A 150 6.04 14.30 -9.75
N MET A 151 7.16 13.65 -10.09
CA MET A 151 7.21 12.71 -11.21
C MET A 151 6.16 11.60 -11.05
N LEU A 152 6.04 11.01 -9.86
CA LEU A 152 5.06 9.95 -9.62
C LEU A 152 3.62 10.45 -9.80
N SER A 153 3.31 11.67 -9.36
CA SER A 153 2.01 12.31 -9.61
C SER A 153 1.73 12.43 -11.12
N GLU A 154 2.69 12.96 -11.88
CA GLU A 154 2.54 13.17 -13.33
C GLU A 154 2.38 11.85 -14.10
N VAL A 155 3.23 10.86 -13.82
CA VAL A 155 3.16 9.55 -14.49
C VAL A 155 1.88 8.82 -14.14
N SER A 156 1.42 8.90 -12.88
CA SER A 156 0.14 8.32 -12.46
C SER A 156 -1.03 8.92 -13.21
N ARG A 157 -1.04 10.23 -13.41
CA ARG A 157 -2.05 10.91 -14.21
C ARG A 157 -2.10 10.36 -15.63
N VAL A 158 -0.95 10.27 -16.29
CA VAL A 158 -0.87 9.76 -17.68
C VAL A 158 -1.30 8.28 -17.78
N LEU A 159 -0.88 7.46 -16.81
CA LEU A 159 -1.11 6.03 -16.82
C LEU A 159 -2.57 5.66 -16.50
N LEU A 160 -3.19 6.36 -15.55
CA LEU A 160 -4.43 5.92 -14.92
C LEU A 160 -5.60 6.87 -15.15
N GLU A 161 -5.38 8.18 -15.21
CA GLU A 161 -6.49 9.15 -15.19
C GLU A 161 -7.07 9.38 -16.59
N PRO A 162 -8.36 9.75 -16.68
CA PRO A 162 -8.95 10.18 -17.94
C PRO A 162 -8.31 11.49 -18.43
N SER A 163 -8.32 11.70 -19.75
CA SER A 163 -7.88 12.97 -20.35
C SER A 163 -8.85 14.14 -20.09
N THR A 164 -10.06 13.86 -19.59
CA THR A 164 -11.06 14.85 -19.21
C THR A 164 -10.93 15.21 -17.73
N PRO A 165 -11.30 16.44 -17.33
CA PRO A 165 -11.35 16.80 -15.92
C PRO A 165 -12.21 15.85 -15.09
N ILE A 166 -11.72 15.47 -13.90
CA ILE A 166 -12.45 14.62 -12.95
C ILE A 166 -13.43 15.51 -12.17
N ASP A 167 -14.70 15.09 -12.09
CA ASP A 167 -15.75 15.77 -11.33
C ASP A 167 -15.51 15.63 -9.81
N SER A 168 -15.48 16.75 -9.09
CA SER A 168 -15.32 16.79 -7.63
C SER A 168 -16.39 15.97 -6.90
N ARG A 169 -17.63 15.91 -7.40
CA ARG A 169 -18.68 15.06 -6.78
C ARG A 169 -18.39 13.58 -6.95
N ALA A 170 -17.78 13.21 -8.06
CA ALA A 170 -17.36 11.83 -8.31
C ALA A 170 -16.17 11.46 -7.40
N VAL A 171 -15.26 12.40 -7.14
CA VAL A 171 -14.17 12.23 -6.16
C VAL A 171 -14.71 11.96 -4.76
N GLU A 172 -15.65 12.80 -4.28
CA GLU A 172 -16.28 12.60 -2.96
C GLU A 172 -16.98 11.23 -2.86
N SER A 173 -17.73 10.86 -3.90
CA SER A 173 -18.46 9.60 -3.95
C SER A 173 -17.50 8.39 -3.95
N ALA A 174 -16.44 8.45 -4.76
CA ALA A 174 -15.42 7.42 -4.83
C ALA A 174 -14.65 7.29 -3.51
N ALA A 175 -14.31 8.41 -2.87
CA ALA A 175 -13.64 8.43 -1.57
C ALA A 175 -14.49 7.77 -0.49
N SER A 176 -15.80 8.08 -0.43
CA SER A 176 -16.72 7.43 0.50
C SER A 176 -16.77 5.91 0.30
N THR A 177 -16.86 5.44 -0.94
CA THR A 177 -16.88 4.00 -1.26
C THR A 177 -15.55 3.32 -0.95
N ALA A 178 -14.42 4.01 -1.20
CA ALA A 178 -13.09 3.52 -0.88
C ALA A 178 -12.86 3.42 0.64
N LEU A 179 -13.31 4.39 1.43
CA LEU A 179 -13.22 4.36 2.89
C LEU A 179 -13.95 3.15 3.48
N MET A 180 -15.18 2.87 3.01
CA MET A 180 -15.91 1.65 3.40
C MET A 180 -15.14 0.37 3.04
N THR A 181 -14.46 0.37 1.89
CA THR A 181 -13.62 -0.75 1.45
C THR A 181 -12.40 -0.94 2.35
N PHE A 182 -11.76 0.17 2.77
CA PHE A 182 -10.63 0.14 3.70
C PHE A 182 -11.05 -0.34 5.10
N ASP A 183 -12.19 0.13 5.61
CA ASP A 183 -12.75 -0.34 6.88
C ASP A 183 -13.05 -1.84 6.87
N HIS A 184 -13.60 -2.33 5.76
CA HIS A 184 -13.84 -3.76 5.58
C HIS A 184 -12.53 -4.55 5.53
N ALA A 185 -11.54 -4.11 4.73
CA ALA A 185 -10.23 -4.76 4.65
C ALA A 185 -9.51 -4.79 6.00
N ARG A 186 -9.61 -3.71 6.78
CA ARG A 186 -9.11 -3.65 8.16
C ARG A 186 -9.80 -4.66 9.07
N SER A 187 -11.13 -4.73 9.01
CA SER A 187 -11.92 -5.64 9.85
C SER A 187 -11.66 -7.11 9.51
N GLU A 188 -11.46 -7.43 8.22
CA GLU A 188 -11.00 -8.74 7.76
C GLU A 188 -9.60 -9.04 8.34
N PHE A 189 -8.67 -8.10 8.21
CA PHE A 189 -7.30 -8.28 8.70
C PHE A 189 -7.22 -8.52 10.21
N LEU A 190 -7.92 -7.72 11.01
CA LEU A 190 -7.90 -7.84 12.47
C LEU A 190 -8.45 -9.20 12.92
N ARG A 191 -9.54 -9.68 12.31
CA ARG A 191 -10.09 -11.01 12.60
C ARG A 191 -9.13 -12.13 12.20
N GLU A 192 -8.35 -11.90 11.15
CA GLU A 192 -7.45 -12.91 10.61
C GLU A 192 -6.14 -13.04 11.39
N ILE A 193 -5.60 -11.94 11.91
CA ILE A 193 -4.35 -11.90 12.68
C ILE A 193 -4.57 -12.04 14.18
N TYR A 194 -5.72 -11.58 14.67
CA TYR A 194 -6.08 -11.67 16.08
C TYR A 194 -7.46 -12.32 16.24
N PRO A 195 -7.62 -13.61 15.89
CA PRO A 195 -8.91 -14.30 15.94
C PRO A 195 -9.54 -14.33 17.35
N ASP A 196 -8.71 -14.29 18.39
CA ASP A 196 -9.12 -14.31 19.80
C ASP A 196 -9.01 -12.96 20.51
N ALA A 197 -8.58 -11.90 19.82
CA ALA A 197 -8.62 -10.56 20.42
C ALA A 197 -10.08 -10.14 20.53
N LYS A 198 -10.57 -10.05 21.77
CA LYS A 198 -11.77 -9.29 22.07
C LYS A 198 -11.56 -7.88 21.54
N ILE A 199 -12.16 -7.58 20.39
CA ILE A 199 -12.20 -6.23 19.83
C ILE A 199 -12.85 -5.38 20.92
N ALA A 200 -12.06 -4.53 21.57
CA ALA A 200 -12.59 -3.55 22.50
C ALA A 200 -13.35 -2.52 21.66
N GLU A 201 -14.66 -2.45 21.89
CA GLU A 201 -15.56 -1.39 21.38
C GLU A 201 -15.03 0.02 21.66
#